data_AF-A0A2Z3GP75-F1
#
_entry.id   AF-A0A2Z3GP75-F1
#
_cell.length_a   1.000
_cell.length_b   1.000
_cell.length_c   1.000
_cell.angle_alpha   90.00
_cell.angle_beta   90.00
_cell.angle_gamma   90.00
#
_symmetry.space_group_name_H-M   'P 1'
#
loop_
_entity.id
_entity.type
_entity.pdbx_description
1 polymer ?
#
loop_
_entity_poly.entity_id
_entity_poly.type
_entity_poly.pdbx_seq_one_letter_code
_entity_poly.pdbx_strand_id
1 'polypeptide(L)' 'MLAFSKKHNIALIPAWPARTAAEAAVRDYIKQTYPTAKLHSIYEDKKQAGHYVTEFENGGQTYKLRFDGQGHPVAE' A
#
# COMPACT_ATOMS: atom_id res chain seq x y z
N MET A 1 -15.04 13.04 -39.24
CA MET A 1 -14.36 13.52 -38.02
C MET A 1 -14.81 12.63 -36.87
N LEU A 2 -13.92 11.84 -36.27
CA LEU A 2 -14.26 11.03 -35.10
C LEU A 2 -14.31 11.94 -33.87
N ALA A 3 -15.52 12.15 -33.32
CA ALA A 3 -15.72 12.90 -32.08
C ALA A 3 -15.86 11.90 -30.92
N PHE A 4 -14.77 11.67 -30.19
CA PHE A 4 -14.82 11.03 -28.87
C PHE A 4 -14.97 12.10 -27.79
N SER A 5 -16.20 12.58 -27.58
CA SER A 5 -16.53 13.41 -26.42
C SER A 5 -16.72 12.53 -25.19
N LYS A 6 -15.60 12.37 -24.49
CA LYS A 6 -15.38 11.87 -23.13
C LYS A 6 -16.48 12.31 -22.16
N LYS A 7 -17.45 11.43 -21.88
CA LYS A 7 -18.29 11.49 -20.66
C LYS A 7 -18.38 10.11 -20.03
N HIS A 8 -17.24 9.64 -19.54
CA HIS A 8 -17.24 8.67 -18.47
C HIS A 8 -17.61 9.41 -17.18
N ASN A 9 -18.92 9.47 -16.88
CA ASN A 9 -19.42 9.66 -15.52
C ASN A 9 -19.10 8.40 -14.70
N ILE A 10 -17.81 8.09 -14.55
CA ILE A 10 -17.36 7.11 -13.58
C ILE A 10 -17.29 7.90 -12.28
N ALA A 11 -18.26 7.66 -11.40
CA ALA A 11 -18.16 7.97 -9.99
C ALA A 11 -16.72 7.67 -9.54
N LEU A 12 -16.06 8.65 -8.92
CA LEU A 12 -14.73 8.50 -8.37
C LEU A 12 -14.63 7.20 -7.55
N ILE A 13 -14.03 6.16 -8.14
CA ILE A 13 -13.41 5.08 -7.37
C ILE A 13 -11.89 5.20 -7.60
N PRO A 14 -11.20 6.22 -7.05
CA PRO A 14 -9.74 6.28 -7.17
C PRO A 14 -9.05 5.32 -6.19
N ALA A 15 -9.78 4.60 -5.33
CA ALA A 15 -9.20 3.84 -4.22
C ALA A 15 -8.51 2.52 -4.65
N TRP A 16 -8.92 1.89 -5.76
CA TRP A 16 -8.41 0.55 -6.09
C TRP A 16 -6.99 0.52 -6.68
N PRO A 17 -6.64 1.38 -7.68
CA PRO A 17 -5.29 1.36 -8.26
C PRO A 17 -4.23 1.88 -7.29
N ALA A 18 -4.57 2.92 -6.51
CA ALA A 18 -3.67 3.51 -5.54
C ALA A 18 -3.34 2.54 -4.40
N ARG A 19 -4.34 1.77 -3.93
CA ARG A 19 -4.14 0.72 -2.94
C ARG A 19 -3.26 -0.41 -3.44
N THR A 20 -3.49 -0.90 -4.65
CA THR A 20 -2.66 -1.97 -5.23
C THR A 20 -1.22 -1.51 -5.44
N ALA A 21 -1.00 -0.25 -5.84
CA ALA A 21 0.34 0.32 -5.98
C ALA A 21 1.05 0.48 -4.63
N ALA A 22 0.35 0.99 -3.61
CA ALA A 22 0.90 1.12 -2.26
C ALA A 22 1.25 -0.25 -1.66
N GLU A 23 0.36 -1.23 -1.73
CA GLU A 23 0.61 -2.59 -1.24
C GLU A 23 1.82 -3.25 -1.95
N ALA A 24 1.99 -3.01 -3.25
CA ALA A 24 3.15 -3.49 -4.01
C ALA A 24 4.45 -2.81 -3.54
N ALA A 25 4.44 -1.49 -3.38
CA ALA A 25 5.58 -0.72 -2.88
C ALA A 25 5.99 -1.14 -1.45
N VAL A 26 5.01 -1.35 -0.56
CA VAL A 26 5.24 -1.89 0.79
C VAL A 26 5.90 -3.26 0.72
N ARG A 27 5.37 -4.17 -0.12
CA ARG A 27 5.93 -5.52 -0.28
C ARG A 27 7.37 -5.47 -0.79
N ASP A 28 7.66 -4.61 -1.76
CA ASP A 28 9.02 -4.46 -2.31
C ASP A 28 9.98 -3.85 -1.29
N TYR A 29 9.54 -2.85 -0.52
CA TYR A 29 10.32 -2.27 0.57
C TYR A 29 10.70 -3.33 1.62
N ILE A 30 9.73 -4.14 2.06
CA ILE A 30 9.98 -5.21 3.04
C ILE A 30 10.94 -6.25 2.46
N LYS A 31 10.78 -6.67 1.20
CA LYS A 31 11.70 -7.62 0.57
C LYS A 31 13.13 -7.07 0.43
N GLN A 32 13.28 -5.79 0.12
CA GLN A 32 14.60 -5.15 -0.02
C GLN A 32 15.28 -4.93 1.33
N THR A 33 14.52 -4.46 2.32
CA THR A 33 15.06 -4.08 3.64
C THR A 33 15.22 -5.30 4.55
N TYR A 34 14.28 -6.25 4.47
CA TYR A 34 14.23 -7.45 5.29
C TYR A 34 14.06 -8.68 4.37
N PRO A 35 15.13 -9.11 3.67
CA PRO A 35 15.04 -10.21 2.70
C PRO A 35 14.64 -11.55 3.32
N THR A 36 14.86 -11.72 4.63
CA THR A 36 14.45 -12.89 5.41
C THR A 36 13.07 -12.74 6.05
N ALA A 37 12.40 -11.61 5.87
CA ALA A 37 11.11 -11.37 6.49
C ALA A 37 9.99 -12.14 5.82
N LYS A 38 9.08 -12.67 6.64
CA LYS A 38 7.80 -13.23 6.21
C LYS A 38 6.72 -12.18 6.39
N LEU A 39 6.23 -11.65 5.27
CA LEU A 39 5.08 -10.77 5.26
C LEU A 39 3.82 -11.53 5.71
N HIS A 40 3.17 -11.10 6.78
CA HIS A 40 1.89 -11.66 7.23
C HIS A 40 0.73 -10.97 6.52
N SER A 41 0.63 -9.65 6.71
CA SER A 41 -0.53 -8.87 6.29
C SER A 41 -0.13 -7.46 5.89
N ILE A 42 -0.85 -6.90 4.92
CA ILE A 42 -0.86 -5.47 4.61
C ILE A 42 -2.32 -5.02 4.68
N TYR A 43 -2.61 -3.99 5.46
CA TYR A 43 -3.96 -3.44 5.59
C TYR A 43 -3.91 -1.92 5.77
N GLU A 44 -4.96 -1.23 5.34
CA GLU A 44 -5.05 0.22 5.54
C GLU A 44 -5.31 0.55 7.02
N ASP A 45 -4.68 1.59 7.54
CA ASP A 45 -4.91 2.08 8.90
C ASP A 45 -6.31 2.68 8.98
N LYS A 46 -7.14 2.09 9.86
CA LYS A 46 -8.52 2.56 10.10
C LYS A 46 -8.56 3.96 10.73
N LYS A 47 -7.47 4.40 11.37
CA LYS A 47 -7.35 5.72 11.99
C LYS A 47 -6.87 6.79 11.01
N GLN A 48 -6.20 6.40 9.93
CA GLN A 48 -5.61 7.34 8.97
C GLN A 48 -5.76 6.81 7.54
N ALA A 49 -6.80 7.29 6.86
CA ALA A 49 -7.08 6.93 5.48
C ALA A 49 -5.88 7.24 4.58
N GLY A 50 -5.55 6.31 3.70
CA GLY A 50 -4.36 6.39 2.86
C GLY A 50 -3.06 6.01 3.56
N HIS A 51 -3.06 5.53 4.81
CA HIS A 51 -1.88 4.92 5.41
C HIS A 51 -2.04 3.41 5.44
N TYR A 52 -0.95 2.69 5.21
CA TYR A 52 -0.92 1.23 5.22
C TYR A 52 -0.07 0.73 6.37
N VAL A 53 -0.53 -0.31 7.00
CA VAL A 53 0.17 -1.00 8.07
C VAL A 53 0.53 -2.38 7.55
N THR A 54 1.80 -2.74 7.67
CA THR A 54 2.24 -4.10 7.41
C THR A 54 2.75 -4.77 8.66
N GLU A 55 2.41 -6.04 8.79
CA GLU A 55 2.92 -6.93 9.81
C GLU A 55 3.77 -8.00 9.12
N PHE A 56 5.00 -8.16 9.60
CA PHE A 56 5.95 -9.12 9.05
C PHE A 56 6.80 -9.71 10.19
N GLU A 57 7.17 -10.98 10.05
CA GLU A 57 8.09 -11.64 10.97
C GLU A 57 9.50 -11.54 10.41
N ASN A 58 10.46 -11.09 11.21
CA ASN A 58 11.87 -11.12 10.88
C ASN A 58 12.67 -11.65 12.07
N GLY A 59 13.49 -12.67 11.87
CA GLY A 59 14.32 -13.25 12.94
C GLY A 59 13.53 -13.81 14.13
N GLY A 60 12.30 -14.29 13.91
CA GLY A 60 11.44 -14.82 14.97
C GLY A 60 10.71 -13.74 15.80
N GLN A 61 10.79 -12.47 15.41
CA GLN A 61 10.02 -11.38 16.00
C GLN A 61 9.07 -10.78 14.97
N THR A 62 7.85 -10.47 15.40
CA THR A 62 6.87 -9.78 14.57
C THR A 62 7.08 -8.27 14.68
N TYR A 63 7.26 -7.63 13.54
CA TYR A 63 7.40 -6.20 13.38
C TYR A 63 6.17 -5.62 12.70
N LYS A 64 5.88 -4.37 13.04
CA LYS A 64 4.79 -3.59 12.49
C LYS A 64 5.35 -2.28 11.95
N LEU A 65 5.20 -2.07 10.64
CA LEU A 65 5.63 -0.84 9.98
C LEU A 65 4.42 -0.13 9.38
N ARG A 66 4.39 1.19 9.51
CA ARG A 66 3.40 2.05 8.84
C ARG A 66 4.01 2.65 7.59
N PHE A 67 3.18 2.80 6.59
CA PHE A 67 3.50 3.34 5.28
C PHE A 67 2.46 4.39 4.92
N ASP A 68 2.85 5.36 4.11
CA ASP A 68 1.91 6.30 3.50
C ASP A 68 1.21 5.69 2.27
N GLY A 69 0.37 6.49 1.61
CA GLY A 69 -0.43 6.07 0.46
C GLY A 69 0.38 5.84 -0.80
N GLN A 70 1.67 6.09 -0.75
CA GLN A 70 2.64 5.88 -1.83
C GLN A 70 3.55 4.68 -1.52
N GLY A 71 3.44 4.07 -0.34
CA GLY A 71 4.25 2.93 0.10
C GLY A 71 5.61 3.32 0.68
N HIS A 72 5.78 4.57 1.13
CA HIS A 72 6.96 4.99 1.89
C HIS A 72 6.76 4.75 3.38
N PRO A 73 7.76 4.22 4.11
CA PRO A 73 7.65 4.02 5.54
C PRO A 73 7.52 5.37 6.25
N VAL A 74 6.53 5.50 7.13
CA VAL A 74 6.35 6.66 7.98
C VAL A 74 6.81 6.30 9.39
N ALA A 75 7.77 7.06 9.91
CA ALA A 75 8.13 6.98 11.32
C ALA A 75 7.01 7.61 12.15
N GLU A 76 6.62 6.95 13.24
CA GLU A 76 5.72 7.52 14.26
C GLU A 76 6.47 8.53 15.13
#